data_AF-A0A3P1VEN7-F1
#
_entry.id   AF-A0A3P1VEN7-F1
#
_cell.length_a   1.000
_cell.length_b   1.000
_cell.length_c   1.000
_cell.angle_alpha   90.00
_cell.angle_beta   90.00
_cell.angle_gamma   90.00
#
_symmetry.space_group_name_H-M   'P 1'
#
loop_
_entity.id
_entity.type
_entity.pdbx_description
1 polymer ?
#
loop_
_entity_poly.entity_id
_entity_poly.type
_entity_poly.pdbx_seq_one_letter_code
_entity_poly.pdbx_strand_id
1 'polypeptide(L)'
;MKMFLYLIASLLLLTACSSPAKTSQSSSSTTEQSQESKSLDKAYQDIVSQYEKAIQVTDVKESDFPLVNPVSLDMAQRYSGEGNVQMTSKVLDLNQDKQDELLIGTTSPTGDGDLTVYVAIYGLVDGKVVDLTKDILKKDSDSFLALYKNNRLRLDQASYDGKMVNAVYELTASGFKELLYLTLDANQSSDVDDILITDRDGKIYRKTEVEPKLAEVIEHPLDEQLVD
;
A
#
# COMPACT_ATOMS: atom_id res chain seq x y z
N MET A 1 -27.65 13.92 -34.15
CA MET A 1 -27.06 14.05 -35.51
C MET A 1 -25.80 13.21 -35.54
N LYS A 2 -25.69 12.28 -36.49
CA LYS A 2 -24.54 11.41 -36.73
C LYS A 2 -23.35 12.23 -37.25
N MET A 3 -22.13 11.82 -36.94
CA MET A 3 -21.08 11.81 -37.97
C MET A 3 -20.03 10.75 -37.65
N PHE A 4 -20.19 9.61 -38.34
CA PHE A 4 -19.13 8.64 -38.59
C PHE A 4 -18.22 9.21 -39.68
N LEU A 5 -16.90 9.04 -39.55
CA LEU A 5 -16.02 8.93 -40.70
C LEU A 5 -15.26 7.61 -40.63
N TYR A 6 -15.68 6.71 -41.51
CA TYR A 6 -14.87 5.64 -42.09
C TYR A 6 -13.94 6.25 -43.14
N LEU A 7 -12.74 5.68 -43.33
CA LEU A 7 -12.25 5.26 -44.66
C LEU A 7 -10.94 4.46 -44.50
N ILE A 8 -10.95 3.14 -44.74
CA ILE A 8 -10.58 2.42 -45.99
C ILE A 8 -9.06 2.18 -46.07
N ALA A 9 -8.53 1.04 -46.50
CA ALA A 9 -9.00 -0.31 -46.76
C ALA A 9 -7.78 -1.07 -47.32
N SER A 10 -7.97 -2.39 -47.49
CA SER A 10 -7.33 -3.23 -48.50
C SER A 10 -5.96 -3.82 -48.08
N LEU A 11 -5.66 -5.11 -48.29
CA LEU A 11 -6.34 -6.13 -49.07
C LEU A 11 -5.85 -7.53 -48.65
N LEU A 12 -6.80 -8.47 -48.68
CA LEU A 12 -6.75 -9.93 -48.84
C LEU A 12 -5.43 -10.63 -49.19
N LEU A 13 -5.24 -11.83 -48.62
CA LEU A 13 -5.38 -13.10 -49.37
C LEU A 13 -5.44 -14.33 -48.43
N LEU A 14 -6.53 -15.09 -48.61
CA LEU A 14 -6.73 -16.47 -48.12
C LEU A 14 -5.88 -17.45 -48.94
N THR A 15 -5.36 -18.50 -48.29
CA THR A 15 -5.57 -19.90 -48.73
C THR A 15 -5.24 -20.87 -47.59
N ALA A 16 -6.08 -21.89 -47.46
CA ALA A 16 -5.97 -22.99 -46.52
C ALA A 16 -5.21 -24.17 -47.16
N CYS A 17 -4.49 -24.97 -46.36
CA CYS A 17 -4.76 -26.41 -46.09
C CYS A 17 -3.52 -27.24 -45.72
N SER A 18 -3.76 -28.15 -44.77
CA SER A 18 -3.13 -29.46 -44.51
C SER A 18 -1.86 -29.58 -43.65
N SER A 19 -2.04 -30.27 -42.52
CA SER A 19 -1.04 -30.87 -41.60
C SER A 19 -0.46 -32.18 -42.17
N PRO A 20 0.47 -32.92 -41.50
CA PRO A 20 1.13 -32.69 -40.20
C PRO A 20 2.67 -32.94 -40.19
N ALA A 21 3.38 -32.32 -39.24
CA ALA A 21 4.65 -32.86 -38.74
C ALA A 21 4.86 -32.48 -37.28
N LYS A 22 4.97 -33.50 -36.43
CA LYS A 22 5.39 -33.39 -35.04
C LYS A 22 6.84 -32.91 -34.98
N THR A 23 7.07 -31.83 -34.24
CA THR A 23 8.21 -31.71 -33.33
C THR A 23 7.79 -30.80 -32.20
N SER A 24 7.66 -31.42 -31.03
CA SER A 24 7.40 -30.78 -29.76
C SER A 24 8.49 -29.76 -29.43
N GLN A 25 8.12 -28.53 -29.13
CA GLN A 25 8.92 -27.71 -28.22
C GLN A 25 8.06 -26.62 -27.56
N SER A 26 7.81 -26.89 -26.27
CA SER A 26 7.34 -26.03 -25.17
C SER A 26 6.87 -24.62 -25.51
N SER A 27 5.55 -24.45 -25.58
CA SER A 27 4.86 -23.19 -25.30
C SER A 27 4.32 -23.27 -23.87
N SER A 28 5.13 -22.90 -22.87
CA SER A 28 4.75 -22.92 -21.45
C SER A 28 4.58 -21.54 -20.81
N SER A 29 4.67 -20.44 -21.57
CA SER A 29 4.63 -19.10 -20.96
C SER A 29 3.22 -18.53 -20.72
N THR A 30 2.19 -19.00 -21.43
CA THR A 30 0.85 -18.39 -21.34
C THR A 30 -0.03 -19.00 -20.24
N THR A 31 0.23 -20.26 -19.87
CA THR A 31 -0.59 -20.96 -18.86
C THR A 31 -0.12 -20.65 -17.44
N GLU A 32 1.20 -20.53 -17.22
CA GLU A 32 1.78 -20.23 -15.92
C GLU A 32 1.43 -18.81 -15.45
N GLN A 33 1.59 -17.80 -16.31
CA GLN A 33 1.24 -16.41 -15.97
C GLN A 33 -0.26 -16.24 -15.65
N SER A 34 -1.14 -16.97 -16.34
CA SER A 34 -2.59 -16.96 -16.06
C SER A 34 -2.97 -17.70 -14.77
N GLN A 35 -2.17 -18.68 -14.33
CA GLN A 35 -2.40 -19.39 -13.07
C GLN A 35 -1.86 -18.61 -11.87
N GLU A 36 -0.71 -17.96 -12.04
CA GLU A 36 -0.09 -17.10 -11.03
C GLU A 36 -0.97 -15.89 -10.74
N SER A 37 -1.48 -15.21 -11.79
CA SER A 37 -2.43 -14.09 -11.62
C SER A 37 -3.70 -14.51 -10.88
N LYS A 38 -4.29 -15.65 -11.24
CA LYS A 38 -5.47 -16.21 -10.55
C LYS A 38 -5.19 -16.58 -9.09
N SER A 39 -3.95 -16.97 -8.78
CA SER A 39 -3.56 -17.31 -7.40
C SER A 39 -3.38 -16.04 -6.55
N LEU A 40 -2.86 -14.96 -7.14
CA LEU A 40 -2.72 -13.66 -6.50
C LEU A 40 -4.08 -13.03 -6.19
N ASP A 41 -4.97 -12.98 -7.19
CA ASP A 41 -6.34 -12.46 -7.04
C ASP A 41 -7.08 -13.16 -5.89
N LYS A 42 -6.95 -14.49 -5.82
CA LYS A 42 -7.56 -15.28 -4.75
C LYS A 42 -6.96 -14.95 -3.39
N ALA A 43 -5.64 -14.85 -3.29
CA ALA A 43 -4.98 -14.49 -2.04
C ALA A 43 -5.43 -13.11 -1.55
N TYR A 44 -5.55 -12.14 -2.44
CA TYR A 44 -6.06 -10.81 -2.12
C TYR A 44 -7.53 -10.84 -1.66
N GLN A 45 -8.39 -11.60 -2.33
CA GLN A 45 -9.78 -11.80 -1.89
C GLN A 45 -9.88 -12.45 -0.51
N ASP A 46 -9.04 -13.45 -0.23
CA ASP A 46 -9.00 -14.12 1.08
C ASP A 46 -8.56 -13.16 2.20
N ILE A 47 -7.57 -12.28 1.93
CA ILE A 47 -7.13 -11.22 2.86
C ILE A 47 -8.27 -10.24 3.13
N VAL A 48 -8.88 -9.68 2.09
CA VAL A 48 -10.00 -8.73 2.21
C VAL A 48 -11.13 -9.35 3.03
N SER A 49 -11.52 -10.59 2.72
CA SER A 49 -12.60 -11.28 3.45
C SER A 49 -12.28 -11.49 4.93
N GLN A 50 -11.01 -11.71 5.29
CA GLN A 50 -10.63 -11.83 6.70
C GLN A 50 -10.66 -10.49 7.41
N TYR A 51 -10.20 -9.40 6.80
CA TYR A 51 -10.34 -8.05 7.37
C TYR A 51 -11.80 -7.66 7.59
N GLU A 52 -12.66 -7.88 6.59
CA GLU A 52 -14.10 -7.61 6.67
C GLU A 52 -14.80 -8.36 7.81
N LYS A 53 -14.36 -9.58 8.10
CA LYS A 53 -14.89 -10.37 9.23
C LYS A 53 -14.27 -9.93 10.55
N ALA A 54 -12.95 -9.76 10.60
CA ALA A 54 -12.22 -9.44 11.81
C ALA A 54 -12.65 -8.09 12.41
N ILE A 55 -12.91 -7.09 11.55
CA ILE A 55 -13.33 -5.76 12.01
C ILE A 55 -14.68 -5.77 12.75
N GLN A 56 -15.52 -6.78 12.52
CA GLN A 56 -16.84 -6.93 13.13
C GLN A 56 -16.80 -7.71 14.46
N VAL A 57 -15.64 -8.22 14.87
CA VAL A 57 -15.47 -9.03 16.07
C VAL A 57 -14.84 -8.18 17.18
N THR A 58 -15.46 -8.20 18.36
CA THR A 58 -14.98 -7.42 19.52
C THR A 58 -13.72 -8.02 20.15
N ASP A 59 -13.65 -9.35 20.27
CA ASP A 59 -12.54 -10.08 20.88
C ASP A 59 -11.79 -10.90 19.81
N VAL A 60 -11.02 -10.19 18.97
CA VAL A 60 -10.28 -10.82 17.86
C VAL A 60 -9.18 -11.74 18.41
N LYS A 61 -9.17 -12.99 17.97
CA LYS A 61 -8.05 -13.91 18.16
C LYS A 61 -7.27 -14.01 16.86
N GLU A 62 -5.96 -13.79 16.92
CA GLU A 62 -5.09 -13.85 15.73
C GLU A 62 -5.20 -15.20 14.99
N SER A 63 -5.43 -16.31 15.72
CA SER A 63 -5.61 -17.64 15.14
C SER A 63 -6.82 -17.74 14.20
N ASP A 64 -7.84 -16.91 14.40
CA ASP A 64 -9.09 -16.96 13.65
C ASP A 64 -8.96 -16.19 12.33
N PHE A 65 -7.98 -15.27 12.24
CA PHE A 65 -7.72 -14.40 11.10
C PHE A 65 -6.22 -14.36 10.75
N PRO A 66 -5.62 -15.49 10.33
CA PRO A 66 -4.17 -15.60 10.12
C PRO A 66 -3.61 -14.74 8.98
N LEU A 67 -4.46 -14.16 8.13
CA LEU A 67 -4.06 -13.27 7.05
C LEU A 67 -4.20 -11.78 7.42
N VAL A 68 -4.63 -11.47 8.63
CA VAL A 68 -4.83 -10.10 9.12
C VAL A 68 -3.65 -9.71 9.99
N ASN A 69 -3.06 -8.55 9.70
CA ASN A 69 -2.12 -7.92 10.61
C ASN A 69 -2.88 -7.31 11.80
N PRO A 70 -2.64 -7.78 13.04
CA PRO A 70 -3.36 -7.30 14.22
C PRO A 70 -3.11 -5.81 14.49
N VAL A 71 -1.94 -5.27 14.15
CA VAL A 71 -1.63 -3.84 14.32
C VAL A 71 -2.46 -2.99 13.37
N SER A 72 -2.54 -3.39 12.10
CA SER A 72 -3.38 -2.71 11.11
C SER A 72 -4.87 -2.79 11.42
N LEU A 73 -5.32 -3.94 11.95
CA LEU A 73 -6.72 -4.11 12.37
C LEU A 73 -7.06 -3.20 13.56
N ASP A 74 -6.19 -3.14 14.56
CA ASP A 74 -6.34 -2.24 15.70
C ASP A 74 -6.42 -0.76 15.25
N MET A 75 -5.54 -0.35 14.32
CA MET A 75 -5.62 0.97 13.70
C MET A 75 -6.96 1.22 12.98
N ALA A 76 -7.43 0.24 12.20
CA ALA A 76 -8.72 0.33 11.51
C ALA A 76 -9.87 0.54 12.49
N GLN A 77 -9.89 -0.20 13.61
CA GLN A 77 -10.91 -0.07 14.66
C GLN A 77 -10.83 1.28 15.38
N ARG A 78 -9.62 1.82 15.61
CA ARG A 78 -9.44 3.14 16.23
C ARG A 78 -9.90 4.27 15.31
N TYR A 79 -9.52 4.25 14.03
CA TYR A 79 -9.89 5.30 13.08
C TYR A 79 -11.38 5.33 12.76
N SER A 80 -12.06 4.19 12.84
CA SER A 80 -13.50 4.10 12.61
C SER A 80 -14.37 4.61 13.77
N GLY A 81 -13.80 4.84 14.95
CA GLY A 81 -14.55 5.19 16.17
C GLY A 81 -15.49 4.08 16.66
N GLU A 82 -16.44 4.42 17.54
CA GLU A 82 -17.47 3.49 18.08
C GLU A 82 -18.56 3.08 17.05
N GLY A 83 -18.33 3.29 15.75
CA GLY A 83 -19.32 3.11 14.67
C GLY A 83 -19.12 1.86 13.80
N ASN A 84 -20.05 1.66 12.85
CA ASN A 84 -19.96 0.61 11.83
C ASN A 84 -18.80 0.89 10.87
N VAL A 85 -17.69 0.16 11.04
CA VAL A 85 -16.52 0.24 10.16
C VAL A 85 -16.82 -0.39 8.81
N GLN A 86 -16.61 0.35 7.73
CA GLN A 86 -16.61 -0.23 6.38
C GLN A 86 -15.17 -0.43 5.93
N MET A 87 -14.77 -1.71 5.77
CA MET A 87 -13.51 -2.02 5.10
C MET A 87 -13.60 -1.62 3.63
N THR A 88 -12.52 -1.09 3.12
CA THR A 88 -12.30 -0.85 1.70
C THR A 88 -11.00 -1.48 1.26
N SER A 89 -10.90 -1.77 -0.03
CA SER A 89 -9.68 -2.28 -0.62
C SER A 89 -9.47 -1.70 -2.01
N LYS A 90 -8.20 -1.56 -2.39
CA LYS A 90 -7.80 -1.08 -3.71
C LYS A 90 -6.62 -1.92 -4.18
N VAL A 91 -6.66 -2.35 -5.43
CA VAL A 91 -5.56 -3.07 -6.08
C VAL A 91 -4.95 -2.13 -7.11
N LEU A 92 -3.64 -1.89 -7.01
CA LEU A 92 -2.90 -1.08 -7.99
C LEU A 92 -1.41 -1.41 -7.99
N ASP A 93 -0.79 -1.28 -9.15
CA ASP A 93 0.66 -1.25 -9.34
C ASP A 93 1.26 0.04 -8.76
N LEU A 94 1.79 -0.01 -7.53
CA LEU A 94 2.31 1.15 -6.80
C LEU A 94 3.67 1.62 -7.30
N ASN A 95 4.47 0.71 -7.88
CA ASN A 95 5.86 0.97 -8.28
C ASN A 95 6.08 0.89 -9.80
N GLN A 96 5.03 0.67 -10.59
CA GLN A 96 5.01 0.55 -12.05
C GLN A 96 5.81 -0.65 -12.58
N ASP A 97 5.92 -1.73 -11.80
CA ASP A 97 6.63 -2.95 -12.18
C ASP A 97 5.73 -4.03 -12.82
N LYS A 98 4.43 -3.72 -12.98
CA LYS A 98 3.35 -4.60 -13.47
C LYS A 98 2.93 -5.69 -12.49
N GLN A 99 3.28 -5.54 -11.22
CA GLN A 99 2.79 -6.34 -10.12
C GLN A 99 1.88 -5.47 -9.26
N ASP A 100 0.63 -5.87 -9.10
CA ASP A 100 -0.30 -5.07 -8.30
C ASP A 100 -0.09 -5.34 -6.80
N GLU A 101 -0.14 -4.29 -5.99
CA GLU A 101 -0.30 -4.34 -4.55
C GLU A 101 -1.77 -4.19 -4.13
N LEU A 102 -2.13 -4.87 -3.05
CA LEU A 102 -3.41 -4.73 -2.38
C LEU A 102 -3.28 -3.76 -1.21
N LEU A 103 -4.05 -2.67 -1.24
CA LEU A 103 -4.20 -1.74 -0.14
C LEU A 103 -5.47 -2.10 0.63
N ILE A 104 -5.36 -2.22 1.95
CA ILE A 104 -6.48 -2.41 2.87
C ILE A 104 -6.68 -1.11 3.64
N GLY A 105 -7.92 -0.64 3.71
CA GLY A 105 -8.26 0.57 4.42
C GLY A 105 -9.65 0.54 5.05
N THR A 106 -9.99 1.61 5.74
CA THR A 106 -11.32 1.88 6.26
C THR A 106 -11.86 3.14 5.62
N THR A 107 -13.14 3.14 5.26
CA THR A 107 -13.84 4.35 4.80
C THR A 107 -14.85 4.78 5.85
N SER A 108 -14.85 6.07 6.17
CA SER A 108 -15.79 6.68 7.11
C SER A 108 -16.38 7.96 6.54
N PRO A 109 -17.69 8.20 6.70
CA PRO A 109 -18.30 9.45 6.28
C PRO A 109 -17.83 10.59 7.21
N THR A 110 -17.47 11.70 6.59
CA THR A 110 -17.11 12.96 7.26
C THR A 110 -18.09 14.07 6.82
N GLY A 111 -18.02 15.24 7.46
CA GLY A 111 -18.85 16.39 7.06
C GLY A 111 -18.64 16.86 5.61
N ASP A 112 -17.48 16.53 5.02
CA ASP A 112 -17.05 17.00 3.70
C ASP A 112 -17.00 15.88 2.64
N GLY A 113 -17.38 14.65 2.99
CA GLY A 113 -17.34 13.48 2.11
C GLY A 113 -16.83 12.22 2.82
N ASP A 114 -16.53 11.17 2.07
CA ASP A 114 -15.97 9.94 2.64
C ASP A 114 -14.45 10.05 2.76
N LEU A 115 -13.90 9.83 3.96
CA LEU A 115 -12.47 9.73 4.19
C LEU A 115 -12.06 8.26 4.16
N THR A 116 -11.07 7.93 3.32
CA THR A 116 -10.45 6.60 3.32
C THR A 116 -9.07 6.67 3.96
N VAL A 117 -8.82 5.82 4.95
CA VAL A 117 -7.51 5.66 5.58
C VAL A 117 -7.01 4.24 5.32
N TYR A 118 -5.87 4.11 4.65
CA TYR A 118 -5.23 2.82 4.43
C TYR A 118 -4.38 2.43 5.63
N VAL A 119 -4.50 1.17 6.04
CA VAL A 119 -3.92 0.63 7.28
C VAL A 119 -2.98 -0.55 7.03
N ALA A 120 -3.00 -1.14 5.83
CA ALA A 120 -2.07 -2.21 5.44
C ALA A 120 -1.87 -2.23 3.92
N ILE A 121 -0.72 -2.76 3.51
CA ILE A 121 -0.38 -2.96 2.10
C ILE A 121 0.18 -4.37 1.95
N TYR A 122 -0.40 -5.16 1.06
CA TYR A 122 0.03 -6.52 0.74
C TYR A 122 0.61 -6.54 -0.67
N GLY A 123 1.68 -7.31 -0.85
CA GLY A 123 2.32 -7.50 -2.14
C GLY A 123 2.99 -8.87 -2.25
N LEU A 124 3.43 -9.21 -3.46
CA LEU A 124 4.14 -10.46 -3.72
C LEU A 124 5.65 -10.27 -3.47
N VAL A 125 6.20 -11.05 -2.54
CA VAL A 125 7.64 -11.12 -2.26
C VAL A 125 8.05 -12.58 -2.32
N ASP A 126 9.04 -12.91 -3.14
CA ASP A 126 9.53 -14.28 -3.35
C ASP A 126 8.41 -15.31 -3.62
N GLY A 127 7.42 -14.91 -4.42
CA GLY A 127 6.27 -15.75 -4.80
C GLY A 127 5.24 -15.96 -3.68
N LYS A 128 5.30 -15.17 -2.59
CA LYS A 128 4.34 -15.22 -1.48
C LYS A 128 3.72 -13.86 -1.26
N VAL A 129 2.41 -13.84 -1.04
CA VAL A 129 1.71 -12.63 -0.61
C VAL A 129 2.04 -12.38 0.85
N VAL A 130 2.56 -11.19 1.15
CA VAL A 130 2.96 -10.76 2.49
C VAL A 130 2.42 -9.37 2.77
N ASP A 131 2.15 -9.07 4.04
CA ASP A 131 1.96 -7.69 4.48
C ASP A 131 3.32 -6.97 4.46
N LEU A 132 3.44 -5.99 3.57
CA LEU A 132 4.63 -5.16 3.39
C LEU A 132 4.80 -4.18 4.55
N THR A 133 3.72 -3.83 5.25
CA THR A 133 3.70 -2.84 6.34
C THR A 133 3.95 -3.43 7.73
N LYS A 134 3.92 -4.76 7.86
CA LYS A 134 4.03 -5.47 9.15
C LYS A 134 5.24 -5.07 10.01
N ASP A 135 6.38 -4.76 9.37
CA ASP A 135 7.65 -4.48 10.04
C ASP A 135 7.84 -2.97 10.33
N ILE A 136 7.01 -2.11 9.72
CA ILE A 136 7.10 -0.65 9.88
C ILE A 136 6.00 -0.07 10.78
N LEU A 137 4.84 -0.74 10.87
CA LEU A 137 3.78 -0.36 11.79
C LEU A 137 4.11 -0.80 13.21
N LYS A 138 3.85 0.06 14.19
CA LYS A 138 4.00 -0.30 15.62
C LYS A 138 2.65 -0.40 16.31
N LYS A 139 2.56 -1.40 17.18
CA LYS A 139 1.47 -1.50 18.15
C LYS A 139 1.38 -0.23 19.00
N ASP A 140 0.17 0.10 19.45
CA ASP A 140 -0.09 1.22 20.37
C ASP A 140 0.38 2.57 19.78
N SER A 141 0.21 2.73 18.45
CA SER A 141 0.50 3.96 17.73
C SER A 141 -0.54 4.26 16.66
N ASP A 142 -0.90 5.53 16.48
CA ASP A 142 -1.61 6.01 15.30
C ASP A 142 -0.61 6.11 14.15
N SER A 143 -0.92 5.53 12.98
CA SER A 143 -0.04 5.56 11.81
C SER A 143 -0.81 6.01 10.57
N PHE A 144 -0.29 7.04 9.90
CA PHE A 144 -0.82 7.53 8.63
C PHE A 144 0.14 7.15 7.50
N LEU A 145 -0.42 6.48 6.49
CA LEU A 145 0.29 6.02 5.30
C LEU A 145 -0.05 6.92 4.12
N ALA A 146 0.93 7.61 3.56
CA ALA A 146 0.78 8.39 2.32
C ALA A 146 1.64 7.79 1.21
N LEU A 147 0.98 7.38 0.12
CA LEU A 147 1.59 6.68 -1.01
C LEU A 147 1.79 7.62 -2.20
N TYR A 148 2.95 7.52 -2.86
CA TYR A 148 3.33 8.38 -3.98
C TYR A 148 3.59 7.57 -5.25
N LYS A 149 3.38 8.20 -6.41
CA LYS A 149 3.50 7.59 -7.75
C LYS A 149 4.88 7.03 -8.08
N ASN A 150 5.90 7.52 -7.38
CA ASN A 150 7.28 7.12 -7.54
C ASN A 150 7.68 6.04 -6.54
N ASN A 151 6.76 5.14 -6.14
CA ASN A 151 6.96 4.02 -5.22
C ASN A 151 7.28 4.38 -3.75
N ARG A 152 7.17 5.66 -3.37
CA ARG A 152 7.44 6.09 -2.00
C ARG A 152 6.23 5.90 -1.10
N LEU A 153 6.51 5.54 0.15
CA LEU A 153 5.58 5.56 1.27
C LEU A 153 6.11 6.51 2.33
N ARG A 154 5.35 7.55 2.68
CA ARG A 154 5.53 8.30 3.91
C ARG A 154 4.70 7.66 5.02
N LEU A 155 5.33 7.43 6.15
CA LEU A 155 4.72 6.96 7.39
C LEU A 155 4.87 8.06 8.44
N ASP A 156 3.75 8.60 8.88
CA ASP A 156 3.68 9.48 10.04
C ASP A 156 3.05 8.69 11.19
N GLN A 157 3.81 8.45 12.25
CA GLN A 157 3.37 7.61 13.36
C GLN A 157 3.50 8.33 14.70
N ALA A 158 2.44 8.32 15.51
CA ALA A 158 2.40 8.88 16.85
C ALA A 158 2.10 7.78 17.87
N SER A 159 3.02 7.57 18.80
CA SER A 159 2.90 6.56 19.86
C SER A 159 2.32 7.19 21.13
N TYR A 160 1.57 6.43 21.92
CA TYR A 160 0.97 6.95 23.17
C TYR A 160 1.98 7.42 24.22
N ASP A 161 3.24 7.00 24.12
CA ASP A 161 4.33 7.48 24.98
C ASP A 161 4.88 8.87 24.57
N GLY A 162 4.28 9.52 23.56
CA GLY A 162 4.65 10.84 23.07
C GLY A 162 5.75 10.82 22.00
N LYS A 163 6.20 9.64 21.56
CA LYS A 163 7.14 9.54 20.42
C LYS A 163 6.40 9.67 19.11
N MET A 164 6.87 10.60 18.30
CA MET A 164 6.49 10.77 16.90
C MET A 164 7.59 10.29 15.97
N VAL A 165 7.19 9.71 14.84
CA VAL A 165 8.05 9.21 13.79
C VAL A 165 7.56 9.78 12.46
N ASN A 166 8.48 10.33 11.67
CA ASN A 166 8.26 10.58 10.25
C ASN A 166 9.28 9.74 9.49
N ALA A 167 8.80 8.80 8.67
CA ALA A 167 9.65 7.91 7.91
C ALA A 167 9.26 7.90 6.42
N VAL A 168 10.24 7.68 5.57
CA VAL A 168 10.05 7.51 4.13
C VAL A 168 10.66 6.19 3.72
N TYR A 169 9.87 5.39 3.01
CA TYR A 169 10.27 4.09 2.48
C TYR A 169 10.13 4.07 0.96
N GLU A 170 10.96 3.24 0.33
CA GLU A 170 10.89 2.85 -1.08
C GLU A 170 10.32 1.45 -1.18
N LEU A 171 9.28 1.24 -1.99
CA LEU A 171 8.84 -0.10 -2.33
C LEU A 171 9.84 -0.75 -3.29
N THR A 172 10.41 -1.87 -2.87
CA THR A 172 11.33 -2.72 -3.66
C THR A 172 10.75 -4.12 -3.84
N ALA A 173 11.39 -4.95 -4.67
CA ALA A 173 11.02 -6.36 -4.82
C ALA A 173 11.07 -7.17 -3.51
N SER A 174 11.77 -6.68 -2.48
CA SER A 174 11.86 -7.31 -1.16
C SER A 174 10.96 -6.63 -0.10
N GLY A 175 10.12 -5.67 -0.51
CA GLY A 175 9.26 -4.86 0.36
C GLY A 175 9.80 -3.46 0.62
N PHE A 176 9.32 -2.81 1.69
CA PHE A 176 9.66 -1.43 2.02
C PHE A 176 11.07 -1.29 2.57
N LYS A 177 11.92 -0.58 1.82
CA LYS A 177 13.27 -0.19 2.22
C LYS A 177 13.25 1.21 2.81
N GLU A 178 13.75 1.36 4.03
CA GLU A 178 13.87 2.66 4.68
C GLU A 178 14.84 3.57 3.93
N LEU A 179 14.41 4.81 3.65
CA LEU A 179 15.23 5.87 3.09
C LEU A 179 15.53 6.96 4.11
N LEU A 180 14.56 7.24 4.98
CA LEU A 180 14.65 8.22 6.04
C LEU A 180 13.79 7.78 7.22
N TYR A 181 14.30 7.97 8.44
CA TYR A 181 13.56 7.71 9.66
C TYR A 181 13.92 8.78 10.67
N LEU A 182 12.97 9.66 10.95
CA LEU A 182 13.10 10.76 11.88
C LEU A 182 12.25 10.48 13.10
N THR A 183 12.82 10.72 14.27
CA THR A 183 12.16 10.57 15.57
C THR A 183 12.16 11.87 16.31
N LEU A 184 11.03 12.14 16.96
CA LEU A 184 10.82 13.27 17.83
C LEU A 184 10.12 12.77 19.10
N ASP A 185 10.56 13.23 20.26
CA ASP A 185 9.88 12.98 21.53
C ASP A 185 9.17 14.26 21.96
N ALA A 186 7.84 14.24 21.87
CA ALA A 186 6.98 15.38 22.17
C ALA A 186 7.06 15.82 23.63
N ASN A 187 7.62 14.99 24.53
CA ASN A 187 7.76 15.31 25.95
C ASN A 187 9.05 16.06 26.27
N GLN A 188 9.94 16.26 25.28
CA GLN A 188 11.25 16.92 25.53
C GLN A 188 11.11 18.39 25.91
N SER A 189 10.19 19.12 25.28
CA SER A 189 10.01 20.54 25.52
C SER A 189 8.61 21.00 25.12
N SER A 190 8.08 21.98 25.85
CA SER A 190 6.90 22.74 25.44
C SER A 190 7.22 23.80 24.38
N ASP A 191 8.49 24.15 24.23
CA ASP A 191 8.96 25.01 23.15
C ASP A 191 9.30 24.13 21.94
N VAL A 192 8.57 24.38 20.85
CA VAL A 192 8.62 23.62 19.62
C VAL A 192 9.96 23.78 18.89
N ASP A 193 10.67 24.88 19.15
CA ASP A 193 11.97 25.16 18.55
C ASP A 193 13.12 24.44 19.27
N ASP A 194 12.90 23.99 20.51
CA ASP A 194 13.87 23.23 21.32
C ASP A 194 13.75 21.71 21.14
N ILE A 195 12.74 21.24 20.38
CA ILE A 195 12.54 19.80 20.19
C ILE A 195 13.59 19.25 19.22
N LEU A 196 14.34 18.26 19.69
CA LEU A 196 15.38 17.61 18.91
C LEU A 196 14.77 16.50 18.07
N ILE A 197 14.99 16.59 16.76
CA ILE A 197 14.56 15.57 15.80
C ILE A 197 15.81 14.81 15.38
N THR A 198 15.79 13.48 15.50
CA THR A 198 16.97 12.65 15.23
C THR A 198 16.69 11.55 14.24
N ASP A 199 17.65 11.27 13.37
CA ASP A 199 17.64 10.05 12.57
C ASP A 199 18.27 8.86 13.31
N ARG A 200 18.23 7.67 12.69
CA ARG A 200 18.80 6.43 13.27
C ARG A 200 20.29 6.50 13.54
N ASP A 201 21.02 7.33 12.79
CA ASP A 201 22.45 7.53 12.95
C ASP A 201 22.77 8.57 14.04
N GLY A 202 21.74 9.14 14.67
CA GLY A 202 21.86 10.12 15.75
C GLY A 202 22.12 11.54 15.26
N LYS A 203 21.99 11.81 13.95
CA LYS A 203 22.10 13.17 13.43
C LYS A 203 20.85 13.96 13.83
N ILE A 204 21.09 15.17 14.32
CA ILE A 204 20.05 16.09 14.80
C ILE A 204 19.63 17.01 13.64
N TYR A 205 18.32 17.22 13.55
CA TYR A 205 17.66 18.12 12.61
C TYR A 205 16.86 19.15 13.41
N ARG A 206 16.82 20.39 12.91
CA ARG A 206 15.88 21.40 13.38
C ARG A 206 14.52 21.15 12.75
N LYS A 207 13.46 21.59 13.43
CA LYS A 207 12.09 21.50 12.89
C LYS A 207 11.96 22.11 11.49
N THR A 208 12.61 23.24 11.24
CA THR A 208 12.58 23.92 9.93
C THR A 208 13.27 23.14 8.80
N GLU A 209 14.06 22.11 9.13
CA GLU A 209 14.79 21.28 8.17
C GLU A 209 14.04 19.99 7.83
N VAL A 210 13.02 19.61 8.62
CA VAL A 210 12.32 18.31 8.46
C VAL A 210 11.48 18.25 7.20
N GLU A 211 10.55 19.18 7.00
CA GLU A 211 9.68 19.17 5.80
C GLU A 211 10.50 19.27 4.50
N PRO A 212 11.52 20.16 4.38
CA PRO A 212 12.42 20.13 3.23
C PRO A 212 13.12 18.78 3.04
N LYS A 213 13.53 18.12 4.13
CA LYS A 213 14.22 16.83 4.04
C LYS A 213 13.27 15.70 3.64
N LEU A 214 12.04 15.69 4.14
CA LEU A 214 10.99 14.77 3.72
C LEU A 214 10.70 14.96 2.23
N ALA A 215 10.51 16.20 1.77
CA ALA A 215 10.28 16.51 0.35
C ALA A 215 11.45 16.09 -0.54
N GLU A 216 12.69 16.28 -0.09
CA GLU A 216 13.90 15.84 -0.80
C GLU A 216 13.90 14.31 -1.01
N VAL A 217 13.56 13.52 0.02
CA VAL A 217 13.62 12.04 -0.04
C VAL A 217 12.38 11.44 -0.70
N ILE A 218 11.22 12.09 -0.56
CA ILE A 218 10.00 11.71 -1.26
C ILE A 218 10.17 11.97 -2.76
N GLU A 219 10.97 12.97 -3.18
CA GLU A 219 11.23 13.31 -4.58
C GLU A 219 9.95 13.60 -5.39
N HIS A 220 8.87 13.98 -4.69
CA HIS A 220 7.54 14.16 -5.25
C HIS A 220 6.80 15.29 -4.52
N PRO A 221 6.07 16.16 -5.23
CA PRO A 221 5.18 17.13 -4.61
C PRO A 221 4.12 16.43 -3.73
N LEU A 222 3.82 16.99 -2.56
CA LEU A 222 2.86 16.43 -1.59
C LEU A 222 1.43 16.30 -2.14
N ASP A 223 1.10 17.06 -3.19
CA ASP A 223 -0.19 17.13 -3.88
C ASP A 223 -0.37 16.07 -4.98
N GLU A 224 0.60 15.18 -5.18
CA GLU A 224 0.49 14.07 -6.14
C GLU A 224 0.45 12.69 -5.45
N GLN A 225 -0.26 12.60 -4.32
CA GLN A 225 -0.53 11.33 -3.66
C GLN A 225 -1.37 10.42 -4.59
N LEU A 226 -1.08 9.12 -4.55
CA LEU A 226 -1.73 8.11 -5.41
C LEU A 226 -3.18 7.81 -5.02
N VAL A 227 -3.59 8.28 -3.85
CA VAL A 227 -4.90 7.99 -3.28
C VAL A 227 -5.44 9.23 -2.61
N ASP A 228 -6.33 9.91 -3.33
CA ASP A 228 -7.21 10.97 -2.81
C ASP A 228 -8.30 10.38 -1.91
#